data_AF-A8LQK2-F1
#
_entry.id   AF-A8LQK2-F1
#
_cell.length_a   1.000
_cell.length_b   1.000
_cell.length_c   1.000
_cell.angle_alpha   90.00
_cell.angle_beta   90.00
_cell.angle_gamma   90.00
#
_symmetry.space_group_name_H-M   'P 1'
#
loop_
_entity.id
_entity.type
_entity.pdbx_description
1 polymer ?
#
loop_
_entity_poly.entity_id
_entity_poly.type
_entity_poly.pdbx_seq_one_letter_code
_entity_poly.pdbx_strand_id
1 'polypeptide(L)'
;MIRFRPHHFLCALGFEGKGYSDRFTANMHEIVVTRLRAAGGDATEITVTAHTDAICAPCPKRRGRLCVDQGKIARLDRAHGTALDLAAGEVITWGQAQDRMARLVPDDLDRICAGCRWLEMGMCKAALARLRQSRTVMDTPSLDRDAAPEVRATEASSATVVSDQTSRREPG
;
A
#
# COMPACT_ATOMS: atom_id res chain seq x y z
N MET A 1 5.80 21.60 4.87
CA MET A 1 4.64 20.85 5.39
C MET A 1 3.53 20.85 4.35
N ILE A 2 3.03 19.67 3.97
CA ILE A 2 1.96 19.49 2.96
C ILE A 2 0.61 19.50 3.68
N ARG A 3 -0.43 20.04 3.03
CA ARG A 3 -1.81 19.98 3.52
C ARG A 3 -2.68 19.33 2.46
N PHE A 4 -3.57 18.43 2.89
CA PHE A 4 -4.59 17.81 2.02
C PHE A 4 -6.00 17.93 2.58
N ARG A 5 -6.95 18.20 1.69
CA ARG A 5 -8.36 17.90 1.91
C ARG A 5 -8.56 16.39 1.90
N PRO A 6 -9.52 15.85 2.66
CA PRO A 6 -9.73 14.41 2.76
C PRO A 6 -9.82 13.69 1.39
N HIS A 7 -10.49 14.28 0.39
CA HIS A 7 -10.60 13.62 -0.92
C HIS A 7 -9.27 13.49 -1.66
N HIS A 8 -8.31 14.38 -1.40
CA HIS A 8 -7.06 14.40 -2.12
C HIS A 8 -6.08 13.28 -1.75
N PHE A 9 -6.31 12.56 -0.65
CA PHE A 9 -5.51 11.38 -0.31
C PHE A 9 -5.69 10.27 -1.36
N LEU A 10 -6.93 9.89 -1.67
CA LEU A 10 -7.21 8.89 -2.72
C LEU A 10 -6.91 9.45 -4.13
N CYS A 11 -7.09 10.75 -4.37
CA CYS A 11 -6.70 11.36 -5.65
C CYS A 11 -5.18 11.32 -5.87
N ALA A 12 -4.38 11.56 -4.83
CA ALA A 12 -2.92 11.45 -4.89
C ALA A 12 -2.49 10.00 -5.13
N LEU A 13 -3.15 9.03 -4.48
CA LEU A 13 -2.91 7.61 -4.74
C LEU A 13 -3.18 7.25 -6.21
N GLY A 14 -4.33 7.67 -6.74
CA GLY A 14 -4.77 7.39 -8.11
C GLY A 14 -4.18 8.27 -9.22
N PHE A 15 -3.21 9.13 -8.91
CA PHE A 15 -2.63 10.04 -9.90
C PHE A 15 -1.75 9.33 -10.93
N GLU A 16 -2.09 9.53 -12.20
CA GLU A 16 -1.35 9.02 -13.38
C GLU A 16 -1.00 10.13 -14.39
N GLY A 17 -1.17 11.41 -14.03
CA GLY A 17 -0.91 12.53 -14.96
C GLY A 17 -2.00 12.79 -16.00
N LYS A 18 -3.18 12.16 -15.89
CA LYS A 18 -4.26 12.24 -16.88
C LYS A 18 -5.48 13.02 -16.38
N GLY A 19 -6.17 13.71 -17.30
CA GLY A 19 -7.48 14.33 -17.06
C GLY A 19 -7.45 15.70 -16.37
N TYR A 20 -6.27 16.32 -16.24
CA TYR A 20 -6.05 17.65 -15.65
C TYR A 20 -5.38 18.60 -16.67
N SER A 21 -5.40 19.91 -16.41
CA SER A 21 -4.61 20.87 -17.18
C SER A 21 -3.12 20.75 -16.86
N ASP A 22 -2.25 21.18 -17.78
CA ASP A 22 -0.78 21.06 -17.64
C ASP A 22 -0.26 21.61 -16.32
N ARG A 23 -0.70 22.81 -15.93
CA ARG A 23 -0.29 23.44 -14.66
C ARG A 23 -0.74 22.63 -13.45
N PHE A 24 -1.93 22.03 -13.50
CA PHE A 24 -2.43 21.20 -12.41
C PHE A 24 -1.70 19.85 -12.36
N THR A 25 -1.44 19.24 -13.52
CA THR A 25 -0.64 18.02 -13.67
C THR A 25 0.77 18.22 -13.13
N ALA A 26 1.43 19.33 -13.45
CA ALA A 26 2.77 19.64 -12.94
C ALA A 26 2.79 19.78 -11.41
N ASN A 27 1.81 20.47 -10.82
CA ASN A 27 1.69 20.60 -9.37
C ASN A 27 1.44 19.24 -8.70
N MET A 28 0.53 18.42 -9.25
CA MET A 28 0.29 17.06 -8.74
C MET A 28 1.53 16.18 -8.89
N HIS A 29 2.27 16.29 -9.98
CA HIS A 29 3.51 15.53 -10.18
C HIS A 29 4.56 15.89 -9.12
N GLU A 30 4.76 17.18 -8.86
CA GLU A 30 5.69 17.66 -7.84
C GLU A 30 5.27 17.30 -6.40
N ILE A 31 3.98 17.08 -6.15
CA ILE A 31 3.55 16.61 -4.84
C ILE A 31 3.66 15.09 -4.78
N VAL A 32 3.05 14.39 -5.72
CA VAL A 32 2.85 12.95 -5.67
C VAL A 32 4.11 12.18 -6.05
N VAL A 33 4.73 12.51 -7.17
CA VAL A 33 5.84 11.71 -7.72
C VAL A 33 7.15 12.04 -7.04
N THR A 34 7.48 13.33 -6.92
CA THR A 34 8.79 13.76 -6.40
C THR A 34 8.88 13.76 -4.88
N ARG A 35 7.75 13.67 -4.17
CA ARG A 35 7.70 13.64 -2.69
C ARG A 35 7.05 12.38 -2.15
N LEU A 36 5.75 12.20 -2.38
CA LEU A 36 5.01 11.10 -1.74
C LEU A 36 5.45 9.71 -2.20
N ARG A 37 5.81 9.55 -3.49
CA ARG A 37 6.29 8.29 -4.08
C ARG A 37 7.82 8.19 -4.18
N ALA A 38 8.55 9.22 -3.73
CA ALA A 38 10.01 9.18 -3.71
C ALA A 38 10.52 8.26 -2.58
N ALA A 39 11.81 7.93 -2.59
CA ALA A 39 12.44 7.20 -1.49
C ALA A 39 12.26 7.97 -0.17
N GLY A 40 11.74 7.29 0.86
CA GLY A 40 11.38 7.93 2.14
C GLY A 40 10.07 8.73 2.13
N GLY A 41 9.35 8.76 1.01
CA GLY A 41 8.10 9.50 0.83
C GLY A 41 7.01 9.12 1.84
N ASP A 42 6.98 7.86 2.28
CA ASP A 42 6.04 7.35 3.31
C ASP A 42 6.13 8.12 4.63
N ALA A 43 7.30 8.68 4.98
CA ALA A 43 7.48 9.49 6.19
C ALA A 43 7.00 10.95 6.03
N THR A 44 6.55 11.35 4.84
CA THR A 44 6.09 12.72 4.58
C THR A 44 4.84 13.03 5.40
N GLU A 45 4.93 14.04 6.28
CA GLU A 45 3.80 14.53 7.06
C GLU A 45 2.82 15.37 6.22
N ILE A 46 1.54 15.06 6.39
CA ILE A 46 0.42 15.71 5.73
C ILE A 46 -0.58 16.14 6.80
N THR A 47 -0.88 17.43 6.85
CA THR A 47 -1.97 17.94 7.69
C THR A 47 -3.29 17.86 6.94
N VAL A 48 -4.30 17.23 7.56
CA VAL A 48 -5.66 17.19 7.04
C VAL A 48 -6.30 18.58 7.20
N THR A 49 -6.89 19.12 6.14
CA THR A 49 -7.52 20.44 6.15
C THR A 49 -8.92 20.44 5.52
N ALA A 50 -9.82 21.26 6.04
CA ALA A 50 -11.16 21.47 5.47
C ALA A 50 -11.22 22.53 4.35
N HIS A 51 -10.06 23.11 3.99
CA HIS A 51 -9.94 24.22 3.06
C HIS A 51 -9.12 23.85 1.84
N THR A 52 -9.10 24.71 0.82
CA THR A 52 -8.19 24.56 -0.32
C THR A 52 -6.76 24.30 0.15
N ASP A 53 -6.07 23.42 -0.55
CA ASP A 53 -4.84 22.81 -0.05
C ASP A 53 -3.71 22.85 -1.09
N ALA A 54 -2.65 22.06 -0.88
CA ALA A 54 -1.48 22.05 -1.77
C ALA A 54 -1.84 21.65 -3.21
N ILE A 55 -2.77 20.71 -3.40
CA ILE A 55 -3.22 20.29 -4.73
C ILE A 55 -4.11 21.35 -5.39
N CYS A 56 -4.88 22.10 -4.60
CA CYS A 56 -5.74 23.17 -5.11
C CYS A 56 -4.97 24.39 -5.66
N ALA A 57 -3.67 24.54 -5.38
CA ALA A 57 -2.91 25.77 -5.63
C ALA A 57 -3.07 26.35 -7.05
N PRO A 58 -2.93 25.56 -8.14
CA PRO A 58 -3.13 26.04 -9.51
C PRO A 58 -4.58 25.95 -10.02
N CYS A 59 -5.54 25.52 -9.20
CA CYS A 59 -6.91 25.27 -9.65
C CYS A 59 -7.63 26.58 -10.03
N PRO A 60 -8.14 26.72 -11.27
CA PRO A 60 -8.82 27.95 -11.71
C PRO A 60 -10.15 28.19 -10.97
N LYS A 61 -10.71 27.13 -10.37
CA LYS A 61 -11.93 27.21 -9.55
C LYS A 61 -11.67 27.59 -8.10
N ARG A 62 -10.41 27.73 -7.67
CA ARG A 62 -10.04 28.13 -6.30
C ARG A 62 -10.49 29.57 -6.02
N ARG A 63 -11.04 29.80 -4.83
CA ARG A 63 -11.52 31.09 -4.32
C ARG A 63 -11.07 31.24 -2.86
N GLY A 64 -9.84 31.71 -2.65
CA GLY A 64 -9.26 31.81 -1.32
C GLY A 64 -9.15 30.44 -0.63
N ARG A 65 -9.91 30.26 0.47
CA ARG A 65 -10.00 29.02 1.26
C ARG A 65 -11.04 28.02 0.73
N LEU A 66 -11.84 28.41 -0.26
CA LEU A 66 -12.94 27.63 -0.84
C LEU A 66 -12.78 27.51 -2.37
N CYS A 67 -13.76 26.93 -3.05
CA CYS A 67 -13.81 26.89 -4.52
C CYS A 67 -15.22 27.09 -5.07
N VAL A 68 -15.34 27.28 -6.38
CA VAL A 68 -16.64 27.42 -7.06
C VAL A 68 -17.55 26.21 -6.85
N ASP A 69 -16.98 24.99 -6.81
CA ASP A 69 -17.73 23.74 -6.65
C ASP A 69 -17.84 23.31 -5.17
N GLN A 70 -17.83 24.25 -4.22
CA GLN A 70 -17.63 23.94 -2.79
C GLN A 70 -18.61 22.91 -2.24
N GLY A 71 -19.90 22.95 -2.62
CA GLY A 71 -20.90 21.99 -2.15
C GLY A 71 -20.58 20.55 -2.55
N LYS A 72 -20.18 20.34 -3.81
CA LYS A 72 -19.74 19.03 -4.33
C LYS A 72 -18.48 18.56 -3.62
N ILE A 73 -17.47 19.42 -3.51
CA ILE A 73 -16.19 19.02 -2.88
C ILE A 73 -16.37 18.76 -1.38
N ALA A 74 -17.21 19.52 -0.68
CA ALA A 74 -17.51 19.26 0.74
C ALA A 74 -18.20 17.90 0.96
N ARG A 75 -19.05 17.46 0.02
CA ARG A 75 -19.62 16.09 0.05
C ARG A 75 -18.54 15.03 -0.13
N LEU A 76 -17.65 15.21 -1.12
CA LEU A 76 -16.53 14.29 -1.34
C LEU A 76 -15.62 14.23 -0.12
N ASP A 77 -15.26 15.37 0.46
CA ASP A 77 -14.44 15.44 1.67
C ASP A 77 -15.06 14.67 2.83
N ARG A 78 -16.37 14.82 3.08
CA ARG A 78 -17.03 14.06 4.14
C ARG A 78 -16.97 12.56 3.87
N ALA A 79 -17.28 12.13 2.65
CA ALA A 79 -17.26 10.71 2.30
C ALA A 79 -15.85 10.10 2.46
N HIS A 80 -14.81 10.81 2.02
CA HIS A 80 -13.43 10.37 2.16
C HIS A 80 -12.95 10.44 3.61
N GLY A 81 -13.28 11.51 4.33
CA GLY A 81 -12.92 11.68 5.73
C GLY A 81 -13.50 10.57 6.60
N THR A 82 -14.76 10.21 6.40
CA THR A 82 -15.37 9.06 7.11
C THR A 82 -14.73 7.73 6.69
N ALA A 83 -14.53 7.49 5.40
CA ALA A 83 -14.00 6.20 4.92
C ALA A 83 -12.54 5.96 5.33
N LEU A 84 -11.75 7.02 5.41
CA LEU A 84 -10.33 6.97 5.74
C LEU A 84 -10.05 7.33 7.21
N ASP A 85 -11.08 7.58 8.01
CA ASP A 85 -10.97 8.03 9.40
C ASP A 85 -10.02 9.24 9.55
N LEU A 86 -10.25 10.30 8.76
CA LEU A 86 -9.44 11.52 8.75
C LEU A 86 -10.16 12.66 9.47
N ALA A 87 -9.49 13.28 10.44
CA ALA A 87 -10.00 14.45 11.16
C ALA A 87 -9.29 15.74 10.72
N ALA A 88 -10.03 16.85 10.59
CA ALA A 88 -9.42 18.13 10.25
C ALA A 88 -8.45 18.57 11.37
N GLY A 89 -7.24 19.00 10.98
CA GLY A 89 -6.17 19.38 11.90
C GLY A 89 -5.26 18.22 12.30
N GLU A 90 -5.65 16.98 12.03
CA GLU A 90 -4.80 15.81 12.22
C GLU A 90 -3.57 15.89 11.32
N VAL A 91 -2.42 15.42 11.83
CA VAL A 91 -1.19 15.24 11.06
C VAL A 91 -0.92 13.74 10.96
N ILE A 92 -0.84 13.24 9.73
CA ILE A 92 -0.50 11.84 9.45
C ILE A 92 0.61 11.76 8.42
N THR A 93 1.39 10.70 8.44
CA THR A 93 2.35 10.43 7.38
C THR A 93 1.64 9.87 6.14
N TRP A 94 2.29 9.96 4.98
CA TRP A 94 1.78 9.34 3.76
C TRP A 94 1.64 7.82 3.90
N GLY A 95 2.58 7.15 4.57
CA GLY A 95 2.51 5.72 4.87
C GLY A 95 1.29 5.37 5.72
N GLN A 96 1.03 6.13 6.79
CA GLN A 96 -0.18 5.95 7.60
C GLN A 96 -1.44 6.15 6.76
N ALA A 97 -1.48 7.18 5.91
CA ALA A 97 -2.62 7.41 5.01
C ALA A 97 -2.82 6.25 4.03
N GLN A 98 -1.74 5.68 3.49
CA GLN A 98 -1.78 4.49 2.65
C GLN A 98 -2.33 3.28 3.40
N ASP A 99 -1.96 3.07 4.66
CA ASP A 99 -2.50 1.99 5.46
C ASP A 99 -4.01 2.18 5.71
N ARG A 100 -4.47 3.44 5.90
CA ARG A 100 -5.90 3.74 5.97
C ARG A 100 -6.62 3.45 4.65
N MET A 101 -6.02 3.85 3.52
CA MET A 101 -6.57 3.58 2.19
C MET A 101 -6.62 2.07 1.88
N ALA A 102 -5.60 1.29 2.28
CA ALA A 102 -5.50 -0.14 2.02
C ALA A 102 -6.59 -0.98 2.72
N ARG A 103 -7.26 -0.43 3.74
CA ARG A 103 -8.43 -1.06 4.39
C ARG A 103 -9.68 -1.07 3.50
N LEU A 104 -9.75 -0.19 2.51
CA LEU A 104 -10.86 -0.13 1.55
C LEU A 104 -10.70 -1.21 0.49
N VAL A 105 -11.80 -1.62 -0.16
CA VAL A 105 -11.76 -2.39 -1.41
C VAL A 105 -12.02 -1.48 -2.61
N PRO A 106 -11.54 -1.81 -3.83
CA PRO A 106 -11.74 -0.95 -5.00
C PRO A 106 -13.19 -0.53 -5.25
N ASP A 107 -14.16 -1.38 -4.96
CA ASP A 107 -15.59 -1.08 -5.18
C ASP A 107 -16.17 -0.09 -4.16
N ASP A 108 -15.52 0.12 -3.01
CA ASP A 108 -15.91 1.20 -2.09
C ASP A 108 -15.82 2.58 -2.77
N LEU A 109 -14.94 2.71 -3.77
CA LEU A 109 -14.76 3.97 -4.49
C LEU A 109 -16.00 4.38 -5.29
N ASP A 110 -16.89 3.46 -5.65
CA ASP A 110 -18.14 3.81 -6.35
C ASP A 110 -19.03 4.68 -5.48
N ARG A 111 -19.03 4.42 -4.16
CA ARG A 111 -19.75 5.21 -3.17
C ARG A 111 -18.93 6.42 -2.70
N ILE A 112 -17.65 6.22 -2.37
CA ILE A 112 -16.79 7.26 -1.78
C ILE A 112 -16.52 8.39 -2.79
N CYS A 113 -16.29 8.03 -4.06
CA CYS A 113 -15.98 8.94 -5.15
C CYS A 113 -17.20 9.25 -6.03
N ALA A 114 -18.43 9.00 -5.56
CA ALA A 114 -19.65 9.24 -6.33
C ALA A 114 -19.70 10.68 -6.89
N GLY A 115 -19.85 10.81 -8.21
CA GLY A 115 -19.83 12.10 -8.93
C GLY A 115 -18.43 12.66 -9.21
N CYS A 116 -17.35 11.92 -8.94
CA CYS A 116 -15.99 12.23 -9.36
C CYS A 116 -15.77 11.80 -10.82
N ARG A 117 -15.39 12.73 -11.69
CA ARG A 117 -15.16 12.46 -13.12
C ARG A 117 -13.97 11.54 -13.41
N TRP A 118 -13.04 11.39 -12.48
CA TRP A 118 -11.87 10.52 -12.64
C TRP A 118 -12.15 9.06 -12.28
N LEU A 119 -13.25 8.78 -11.59
CA LEU A 119 -13.62 7.41 -11.22
C LEU A 119 -13.84 6.53 -12.45
N GLU A 120 -14.51 7.07 -13.47
CA GLU A 120 -14.81 6.40 -14.75
C GLU A 120 -13.55 6.04 -15.55
N MET A 121 -12.41 6.68 -15.26
CA MET A 121 -11.14 6.37 -15.92
C MET A 121 -10.46 5.12 -15.33
N GLY A 122 -11.00 4.51 -14.27
CA GLY A 122 -10.51 3.27 -13.65
C GLY A 122 -9.20 3.39 -12.84
N MET A 123 -8.46 4.48 -13.01
CA MET A 123 -7.14 4.72 -12.41
C MET A 123 -7.15 4.58 -10.87
N CYS A 124 -8.19 5.14 -10.23
CA CYS A 124 -8.30 5.15 -8.77
C CYS A 124 -8.49 3.74 -8.20
N LYS A 125 -9.38 2.95 -8.81
CA LYS A 125 -9.63 1.56 -8.41
C LYS A 125 -8.38 0.69 -8.61
N ALA A 126 -7.70 0.85 -9.76
CA ALA A 126 -6.47 0.15 -10.06
C ALA A 126 -5.33 0.49 -9.08
N ALA A 127 -5.18 1.77 -8.73
CA ALA A 127 -4.18 2.21 -7.76
C ALA A 127 -4.44 1.66 -6.36
N LEU A 128 -5.71 1.65 -5.92
CA LEU A 128 -6.09 1.05 -4.64
C LEU A 128 -5.83 -0.47 -4.64
N ALA A 129 -6.17 -1.18 -5.71
CA ALA A 129 -5.89 -2.62 -5.83
C ALA A 129 -4.39 -2.93 -5.69
N ARG A 130 -3.53 -2.17 -6.38
CA ARG A 130 -2.06 -2.31 -6.27
C ARG A 130 -1.56 -2.03 -4.85
N LEU A 131 -2.06 -0.99 -4.21
CA LEU A 131 -1.67 -0.66 -2.83
C LEU A 131 -1.97 -1.81 -1.87
N ARG A 132 -3.18 -2.38 -1.96
CA ARG A 132 -3.59 -3.53 -1.13
C ARG A 132 -2.69 -4.73 -1.34
N GLN A 133 -2.40 -5.08 -2.60
CA GLN A 133 -1.49 -6.18 -2.93
C GLN A 133 -0.11 -5.96 -2.31
N SER A 134 0.43 -4.74 -2.39
CA SER A 134 1.73 -4.42 -1.80
C SER A 134 1.76 -4.58 -0.27
N ARG A 135 0.65 -4.26 0.42
CA ARG A 135 0.54 -4.41 1.89
C ARG A 135 0.30 -5.86 2.31
N THR A 136 -0.46 -6.65 1.55
CA THR A 136 -0.64 -8.10 1.83
C THR A 136 0.66 -8.88 1.71
N VAL A 137 1.52 -8.54 0.74
CA VAL A 137 2.81 -9.22 0.55
C VAL A 137 3.78 -8.91 1.69
N MET A 138 3.70 -7.72 2.31
CA MET A 138 4.55 -7.35 3.46
C MET A 138 4.18 -8.08 4.76
N ASP A 139 2.93 -8.53 4.91
CA ASP A 139 2.45 -9.23 6.10
C ASP A 139 2.64 -10.77 6.02
N THR A 140 3.21 -11.30 4.94
CA THR A 140 3.50 -12.73 4.81
C THR A 140 4.85 -13.02 5.49
N PRO A 141 4.93 -13.88 6.54
CA PRO A 141 6.21 -14.26 7.13
C PRO A 141 7.08 -14.92 6.07
N SER A 142 8.30 -14.39 5.84
CA SER A 142 9.31 -15.07 5.04
C SER A 142 9.60 -16.42 5.67
N LEU A 143 9.17 -17.52 5.03
CA LEU A 143 9.69 -18.84 5.36
C LEU A 143 11.06 -18.94 4.69
N ASP A 144 12.09 -18.48 5.40
CA ASP A 144 13.47 -18.67 5.00
C ASP A 144 13.75 -20.18 4.93
N ARG A 145 14.03 -20.64 3.71
CA ARG A 145 14.49 -21.98 3.39
C ARG A 145 15.94 -22.12 3.86
N ASP A 146 16.13 -22.54 5.10
CA ASP A 146 17.38 -23.17 5.55
C ASP A 146 17.05 -24.27 6.57
N ALA A 147 16.50 -25.38 6.07
CA ALA A 147 16.55 -26.67 6.75
C ALA A 147 17.45 -27.59 5.94
N ALA A 148 18.75 -27.54 6.23
CA ALA A 148 19.65 -28.63 5.88
C ALA A 148 19.22 -29.88 6.68
N PRO A 149 19.07 -31.06 6.07
CA PRO A 149 18.77 -32.26 6.83
C PRO A 149 20.07 -32.84 7.41
N GLU A 150 20.27 -32.71 8.72
CA GLU A 150 21.25 -33.49 9.46
C GLU A 150 20.66 -34.85 9.89
N VAL A 151 21.17 -35.88 9.22
CA VAL A 151 21.53 -37.25 9.65
C VAL A 151 20.66 -38.04 10.65
N ARG A 152 20.44 -39.32 10.31
CA ARG A 152 20.69 -40.42 11.27
C ARG A 152 20.97 -41.75 10.58
N ALA A 153 22.20 -42.24 10.77
CA ALA A 153 22.58 -43.62 10.52
C ALA A 153 21.82 -44.52 11.51
N THR A 154 21.20 -45.58 11.00
CA THR A 154 20.61 -46.64 11.80
C THR A 154 21.58 -47.82 11.84
N GLU A 155 22.15 -48.06 13.01
CA GLU A 155 22.82 -49.32 13.34
C GLU A 155 21.76 -50.44 13.41
N ALA A 156 21.96 -51.53 12.67
CA ALA A 156 21.17 -52.74 12.78
C ALA A 156 22.02 -53.79 13.51
N SER A 157 21.52 -54.24 14.66
CA SER A 157 22.09 -55.33 15.45
C SER A 157 21.18 -56.55 15.43
N SER A 158 21.83 -57.70 15.30
CA SER A 158 21.44 -59.05 15.73
C SER A 158 20.56 -59.93 14.82
N ALA A 159 21.17 -61.01 14.32
CA ALA A 159 20.58 -62.35 14.28
C ALA A 159 21.67 -63.41 14.53
N THR A 160 21.31 -64.40 15.34
CA THR A 160 22.16 -65.42 15.97
C THR A 160 22.10 -66.76 15.21
N VAL A 161 23.17 -67.58 15.33
CA VAL A 161 23.30 -69.07 15.21
C VAL A 161 22.97 -69.71 13.83
N VAL A 162 23.61 -70.78 13.31
CA VAL A 162 24.35 -71.91 13.90
C VAL A 162 25.12 -72.70 12.80
N SER A 163 26.22 -73.38 13.19
CA SER A 163 26.93 -74.52 12.54
C SER A 163 27.57 -74.28 11.14
N ASP A 164 28.65 -74.93 10.72
CA ASP A 164 29.17 -76.26 11.03
C ASP A 164 30.68 -76.38 10.71
N GLN A 165 31.24 -77.48 11.17
CA GLN A 165 32.60 -77.96 11.37
C GLN A 165 33.64 -77.94 10.22
N THR A 166 34.88 -78.27 10.68
CA THR A 166 36.01 -78.92 9.99
C THR A 166 37.03 -77.97 9.36
N SER A 167 38.34 -78.18 9.41
CA SER A 167 39.24 -79.12 10.09
C SER A 167 40.66 -78.66 9.75
N ARG A 168 41.54 -78.60 10.76
CA ARG A 168 43.00 -78.86 10.73
C ARG A 168 43.82 -78.36 9.52
N ARG A 169 44.86 -77.55 9.78
CA ARG A 169 46.25 -78.03 9.97
C ARG A 169 47.22 -76.86 10.24
N GLU A 170 48.02 -77.11 11.27
CA GLU A 170 49.26 -76.51 11.79
C GLU A 170 50.40 -76.32 10.77
N PRO A 171 51.51 -75.67 11.17
CA PRO A 171 52.21 -74.62 10.40
C PRO A 171 53.58 -75.04 9.86
N GLY A 172 54.18 -74.14 9.07
CA GLY A 172 55.59 -74.13 8.66
C GLY A 172 55.93 -72.80 8.01
#